data_AF-F6SVB2-F1
#
_entry.id   AF-F6SVB2-F1
#
_cell.length_a   1.000
_cell.length_b   1.000
_cell.length_c   1.000
_cell.angle_alpha   90.00
_cell.angle_beta   90.00
_cell.angle_gamma   90.00
#
_symmetry.space_group_name_H-M   'P 1'
#
loop_
_entity.id
_entity.type
_entity.pdbx_description
1 polymer ?
#
loop_
_entity_poly.entity_id
_entity_poly.type
_entity_poly.pdbx_seq_one_letter_code
_entity_poly.pdbx_strand_id
1 'polypeptide(L)'
;MVYAVDHPHDQHQHKLHHQRFNVILRFPSWKNERTVASYVDGRIVKILPTDPKFAQKKVEDILELIDSELGFSQNISTTRVSYLYVSDQQQVTGCLIAEQIKRGFPLLETMTSSGMMSCSLQSTPVTCGVSRIWCHAPHRKRGVATRLMDALRCSFVLGERLNMNQVAFSDPTISGKSFATKYFKTPHFLTYNCST
;
A
#
# COMPACT_ATOMS: atom_id res chain seq x y z
N MET A 1 -15.87 -6.04 -2.14
CA MET A 1 -16.81 -7.06 -2.65
C MET A 1 -18.17 -6.82 -2.03
N VAL A 2 -19.16 -6.44 -2.83
CA VAL A 2 -20.57 -6.32 -2.43
C VAL A 2 -21.27 -7.55 -3.02
N TYR A 3 -21.91 -8.38 -2.21
CA TYR A 3 -22.53 -9.63 -2.66
C TYR A 3 -23.96 -9.79 -2.15
N ALA A 4 -24.81 -10.35 -3.00
CA ALA A 4 -26.14 -10.83 -2.67
C ALA A 4 -26.01 -12.18 -1.95
N VAL A 5 -26.57 -12.28 -0.75
CA VAL A 5 -26.35 -13.39 0.21
C VAL A 5 -26.98 -14.72 -0.26
N ASP A 6 -27.87 -14.68 -1.27
CA ASP A 6 -28.79 -15.78 -1.59
C ASP A 6 -28.41 -16.67 -2.79
N HIS A 7 -27.22 -16.55 -3.36
CA HIS A 7 -26.81 -17.40 -4.49
C HIS A 7 -25.77 -18.47 -4.08
N PRO A 8 -26.06 -19.78 -4.22
CA PRO A 8 -25.20 -20.87 -3.74
C PRO A 8 -23.86 -20.99 -4.49
N HIS A 9 -23.80 -20.55 -5.75
CA HIS A 9 -22.54 -20.50 -6.52
C HIS A 9 -21.56 -19.45 -5.94
N ASP A 10 -22.10 -18.30 -5.53
CA ASP A 10 -21.34 -17.17 -5.02
C ASP A 10 -20.76 -17.46 -3.63
N GLN A 11 -21.49 -18.20 -2.80
CA GLN A 11 -20.97 -18.67 -1.50
C GLN A 11 -19.79 -19.65 -1.65
N HIS A 12 -19.79 -20.49 -2.69
CA HIS A 12 -18.71 -21.44 -2.95
C HIS A 12 -17.45 -20.72 -3.44
N GLN A 13 -17.59 -19.79 -4.39
CA GLN A 13 -16.49 -18.94 -4.85
C GLN A 13 -15.94 -18.05 -3.73
N HIS A 14 -16.80 -17.50 -2.87
CA HIS A 14 -16.41 -16.74 -1.68
C HIS A 14 -15.56 -17.56 -0.71
N LYS A 15 -15.95 -18.81 -0.41
CA LYS A 15 -15.19 -19.70 0.48
C LYS A 15 -13.81 -20.04 -0.08
N LEU A 16 -13.72 -20.38 -1.37
CA LEU A 16 -12.44 -20.70 -2.02
C LEU A 16 -11.51 -19.47 -2.05
N HIS A 17 -12.07 -18.30 -2.37
CA HIS A 17 -11.34 -17.04 -2.35
C HIS A 17 -10.84 -16.70 -0.94
N HIS A 18 -11.70 -16.81 0.09
CA HIS A 18 -11.30 -16.59 1.48
C HIS A 18 -10.22 -17.56 1.97
N GLN A 19 -10.30 -18.84 1.60
CA GLN A 19 -9.29 -19.84 1.95
C GLN A 19 -7.93 -19.49 1.32
N ARG A 20 -7.92 -19.11 0.04
CA ARG A 20 -6.70 -18.69 -0.65
C ARG A 20 -6.09 -17.42 -0.01
N PHE A 21 -6.92 -16.45 0.38
CA PHE A 21 -6.48 -15.25 1.09
C PHE A 21 -5.81 -15.58 2.43
N ASN A 22 -6.43 -16.43 3.25
CA ASN A 22 -5.88 -16.77 4.57
C ASN A 22 -4.54 -17.51 4.48
N VAL A 23 -4.33 -18.31 3.42
CA VAL A 23 -3.06 -19.00 3.19
C VAL A 23 -1.98 -18.03 2.73
N ILE A 24 -2.29 -17.15 1.77
CA ILE A 24 -1.32 -16.18 1.23
C ILE A 24 -0.97 -15.11 2.26
N LEU A 25 -1.90 -14.68 3.09
CA LEU A 25 -1.63 -13.65 4.11
C LEU A 25 -0.95 -14.21 5.36
N ARG A 26 -0.87 -15.53 5.53
CA ARG A 26 -0.15 -16.14 6.66
C ARG A 26 1.34 -15.81 6.59
N PHE A 27 1.87 -15.20 7.65
CA PHE A 27 3.26 -14.79 7.75
C PHE A 27 3.94 -15.59 8.87
N PRO A 28 4.59 -16.73 8.56
CA PRO A 28 5.40 -17.39 9.57
C PRO A 28 6.58 -16.48 9.91
N SER A 29 6.76 -16.16 11.20
CA SER A 29 7.90 -15.34 11.65
C SER A 29 9.22 -15.89 11.08
N TRP A 30 10.02 -15.01 10.47
CA TRP A 30 11.31 -15.38 9.89
C TRP A 30 12.43 -15.23 10.92
N LYS A 31 13.49 -16.05 10.82
CA LYS A 31 14.63 -15.98 11.74
C LYS A 31 15.30 -14.60 11.75
N ASN A 32 15.40 -13.97 10.57
CA ASN A 32 16.00 -12.65 10.37
C ASN A 32 14.98 -11.72 9.69
N GLU A 33 13.99 -11.26 10.46
CA GLU A 33 13.06 -10.22 10.00
C GLU A 33 13.55 -8.82 10.36
N ARG A 34 13.48 -7.89 9.41
CA ARG A 34 13.81 -6.48 9.64
C ARG A 34 12.56 -5.74 10.12
N THR A 35 12.33 -5.76 11.43
CA THR A 35 11.21 -5.04 12.06
C THR A 35 11.57 -3.56 12.23
N VAL A 36 10.78 -2.67 11.64
CA VAL A 36 11.00 -1.20 11.69
C VAL A 36 10.05 -0.49 12.65
N ALA A 37 8.98 -1.15 13.08
CA ALA A 37 8.08 -0.65 14.12
C ALA A 37 7.38 -1.83 14.81
N SER A 38 7.11 -1.68 16.11
CA SER A 38 6.37 -2.66 16.90
C SER A 38 5.20 -1.96 17.61
N TYR A 39 4.09 -2.67 17.71
CA TYR A 39 2.83 -2.22 18.32
C TYR A 39 2.25 -3.37 19.17
N VAL A 40 1.30 -3.04 20.03
CA VAL A 40 0.61 -4.04 20.88
C VAL A 40 -0.15 -5.09 20.06
N ASP A 41 -0.61 -4.70 18.87
CA ASP A 41 -1.47 -5.46 17.96
C ASP A 41 -0.74 -5.88 16.68
N GLY A 42 0.60 -5.82 16.65
CA GLY A 42 1.39 -6.27 15.51
C GLY A 42 2.72 -5.53 15.33
N ARG A 43 3.35 -5.74 14.18
CA ARG A 43 4.65 -5.15 13.83
C ARG A 43 4.75 -4.85 12.35
N ILE A 44 5.67 -3.99 11.97
CA ILE A 44 5.95 -3.66 10.57
C ILE A 44 7.32 -4.22 10.18
N VAL A 45 7.32 -5.09 9.18
CA VAL A 45 8.52 -5.69 8.60
C VAL A 45 8.86 -4.98 7.29
N LYS A 46 10.11 -4.52 7.15
CA LYS A 46 10.63 -3.88 5.95
C LYS A 46 11.43 -4.88 5.11
N ILE A 47 11.07 -5.03 3.84
CA ILE A 47 11.73 -5.91 2.88
C ILE A 47 12.39 -5.05 1.80
N LEU A 48 13.69 -5.25 1.62
CA LEU A 48 14.54 -4.59 0.63
C LEU A 48 14.67 -5.48 -0.62
N PRO A 49 14.96 -4.93 -1.81
CA PRO A 49 15.12 -5.73 -3.03
C PRO A 49 16.30 -6.70 -2.97
N THR A 50 17.25 -6.47 -2.05
CA THR A 50 18.41 -7.33 -1.79
C THR A 50 18.14 -8.47 -0.82
N ASP A 51 16.96 -8.52 -0.20
CA ASP A 51 16.61 -9.59 0.74
C ASP A 51 16.39 -10.94 0.02
N PRO A 52 16.49 -12.07 0.74
CA PRO A 52 16.42 -13.41 0.15
C PRO A 52 15.16 -13.64 -0.70
N LYS A 53 15.27 -14.53 -1.70
CA LYS A 53 14.19 -14.84 -2.65
C LYS A 53 12.86 -15.26 -2.00
N PHE A 54 12.89 -15.94 -0.85
CA PHE A 54 11.65 -16.31 -0.16
C PHE A 54 10.86 -15.07 0.33
N ALA A 55 11.55 -14.00 0.71
CA ALA A 55 10.92 -12.76 1.16
C ALA A 55 10.36 -11.97 -0.03
N GLN A 56 11.11 -11.90 -1.13
CA GLN A 56 10.62 -11.32 -2.39
C GLN A 56 9.38 -12.05 -2.89
N LYS A 57 9.44 -13.38 -2.93
CA LYS A 57 8.31 -14.21 -3.36
C LYS A 57 7.08 -13.99 -2.49
N LYS A 58 7.25 -13.84 -1.18
CA LYS A 58 6.14 -13.51 -0.28
C LYS A 58 5.48 -12.18 -0.63
N VAL A 59 6.27 -11.17 -0.95
CA VAL A 59 5.76 -9.87 -1.40
C VAL A 59 5.04 -10.00 -2.74
N GLU A 60 5.60 -10.76 -3.69
CA GLU A 60 4.97 -11.04 -4.99
C GLU A 60 3.61 -11.73 -4.83
N ASP A 61 3.53 -12.80 -4.03
CA ASP A 61 2.27 -13.51 -3.76
C ASP A 61 1.20 -12.56 -3.17
N ILE A 62 1.61 -11.66 -2.26
CA ILE A 62 0.72 -10.65 -1.67
C ILE A 62 0.31 -9.61 -2.72
N LEU A 63 1.21 -9.21 -3.61
CA LEU A 63 0.91 -8.23 -4.66
C LEU A 63 -0.03 -8.78 -5.70
N GLU A 64 0.15 -10.02 -6.15
CA GLU A 64 -0.80 -10.69 -7.05
C GLU A 64 -2.20 -10.73 -6.43
N LEU A 65 -2.30 -10.99 -5.13
CA LEU A 65 -3.56 -10.95 -4.40
C LEU A 65 -4.17 -9.55 -4.36
N ILE A 66 -3.36 -8.51 -4.12
CA ILE A 66 -3.82 -7.10 -4.10
C ILE A 66 -4.27 -6.65 -5.49
N ASP A 67 -3.49 -6.93 -6.52
CA ASP A 67 -3.79 -6.58 -7.91
C ASP A 67 -5.05 -7.31 -8.39
N SER A 68 -5.28 -8.56 -7.93
CA SER A 68 -6.53 -9.28 -8.13
C SER A 68 -7.72 -8.66 -7.38
N GLU A 69 -7.54 -8.11 -6.18
CA GLU A 69 -8.62 -7.41 -5.43
C GLU A 69 -8.97 -6.07 -6.08
N LEU A 70 -7.97 -5.36 -6.61
CA LEU A 70 -8.13 -4.04 -7.22
C LEU A 70 -8.50 -4.10 -8.71
N GLY A 71 -8.35 -5.26 -9.36
CA GLY A 71 -8.59 -5.45 -10.79
C GLY A 71 -7.61 -4.67 -11.67
N PHE A 72 -6.38 -4.46 -11.18
CA PHE A 72 -5.39 -3.60 -11.82
C PHE A 72 -4.00 -4.23 -11.72
N SER A 73 -3.28 -4.33 -12.83
CA SER A 73 -1.86 -4.69 -12.84
C SER A 73 -1.04 -3.46 -13.22
N GLN A 74 -0.06 -3.08 -12.39
CA GLN A 74 0.96 -2.12 -12.80
C GLN A 74 2.33 -2.80 -12.76
N ASN A 75 3.23 -2.36 -13.63
CA ASN A 75 4.62 -2.75 -13.55
C ASN A 75 5.23 -2.13 -12.30
N ILE A 76 5.54 -2.96 -11.32
CA ILE A 76 6.19 -2.52 -10.09
C ILE A 76 7.69 -2.61 -10.29
N SER A 77 8.43 -1.54 -9.97
CA SER A 77 9.89 -1.52 -10.09
C SER A 77 10.56 -2.64 -9.30
N THR A 78 11.63 -3.22 -9.86
CA THR A 78 12.48 -4.22 -9.19
C THR A 78 13.27 -3.63 -8.02
N THR A 79 13.44 -2.31 -7.96
CA THR A 79 14.14 -1.59 -6.88
C THR A 79 13.20 -1.15 -5.74
N ARG A 80 12.00 -1.74 -5.68
CA ARG A 80 10.99 -1.42 -4.66
C ARG A 80 11.41 -1.79 -3.24
N VAL A 81 10.93 -1.01 -2.28
CA VAL A 81 10.97 -1.31 -0.85
C VAL A 81 9.56 -1.63 -0.39
N SER A 82 9.40 -2.75 0.32
CA SER A 82 8.08 -3.23 0.75
C SER A 82 7.96 -3.18 2.27
N TYR A 83 6.79 -2.79 2.76
CA TYR A 83 6.45 -2.77 4.18
C TYR A 83 5.21 -3.62 4.40
N LEU A 84 5.34 -4.62 5.27
CA LEU A 84 4.23 -5.50 5.64
C LEU A 84 3.86 -5.25 7.10
N TYR A 85 2.58 -4.99 7.35
CA TYR A 85 2.03 -5.00 8.70
C TYR A 85 1.60 -6.43 9.03
N VAL A 86 2.25 -7.03 10.01
CA VAL A 86 1.99 -8.39 10.50
C VAL A 86 1.30 -8.29 11.86
N SER A 87 0.09 -8.83 11.98
CA SER A 87 -0.63 -8.87 13.25
C SER A 87 0.02 -9.84 14.25
N ASP A 88 -0.39 -9.75 15.51
CA ASP A 88 -0.11 -10.72 16.57
C ASP A 88 -0.43 -12.17 16.15
N GLN A 89 -1.50 -12.36 15.38
CA GLN A 89 -1.94 -13.65 14.81
C GLN A 89 -1.09 -14.12 13.61
N GLN A 90 0.05 -13.49 13.33
CA GLN A 90 0.97 -13.89 12.25
C GLN A 90 0.30 -13.81 10.88
N GLN A 91 -0.51 -12.77 10.66
CA GLN A 91 -1.19 -12.50 9.40
C GLN A 91 -0.77 -11.13 8.86
N VAL A 92 -0.50 -11.04 7.56
CA VAL A 92 -0.32 -9.76 6.87
C VAL A 92 -1.68 -9.09 6.77
N THR A 93 -1.85 -7.97 7.48
CA THR A 93 -3.09 -7.18 7.48
C THR A 93 -2.93 -5.85 6.76
N GLY A 94 -1.71 -5.49 6.37
CA GLY A 94 -1.43 -4.34 5.52
C GLY A 94 -0.16 -4.51 4.72
N CYS A 95 -0.12 -3.89 3.55
CA CYS A 95 1.02 -3.90 2.63
C CYS A 95 1.20 -2.48 2.07
N LEU A 96 2.44 -2.03 2.00
CA LEU A 96 2.82 -0.79 1.34
C LEU A 96 4.05 -1.05 0.48
N ILE A 97 3.98 -0.67 -0.80
CA ILE A 97 5.10 -0.70 -1.73
C ILE A 97 5.54 0.72 -2.03
N ALA A 98 6.84 0.96 -1.85
CA ALA A 98 7.48 2.23 -2.07
C ALA A 98 8.60 2.11 -3.09
N GLU A 99 8.81 3.17 -3.86
CA GLU A 99 9.89 3.28 -4.82
C GLU A 99 10.55 4.66 -4.74
N GLN A 100 11.79 4.75 -5.19
CA GLN A 100 12.51 6.02 -5.23
C GLN A 100 12.11 6.79 -6.48
N ILE A 101 11.62 8.01 -6.28
CA ILE A 101 11.22 8.92 -7.36
C ILE A 101 11.88 10.28 -7.13
N LYS A 102 11.91 11.11 -8.18
CA LYS A 102 12.52 12.45 -8.13
C LYS A 102 11.51 13.58 -8.19
N ARG A 103 10.33 13.32 -8.76
CA ARG A 103 9.32 14.34 -9.07
C ARG A 103 7.92 13.81 -8.76
N GLY A 104 7.11 14.68 -8.16
CA GLY A 104 5.69 14.48 -7.92
C GLY A 104 4.93 15.72 -8.38
N PHE A 105 3.64 15.57 -8.61
CA PHE A 105 2.77 16.59 -9.15
C PHE A 105 1.62 16.81 -8.16
N PRO A 106 1.35 18.04 -7.71
CA PRO A 106 0.19 18.31 -6.87
C PRO A 106 -1.11 17.91 -7.56
N LEU A 107 -1.97 17.20 -6.84
CA LEU A 107 -3.31 16.88 -7.32
C LEU A 107 -4.15 18.15 -7.45
N LEU A 108 -4.70 18.39 -8.64
CA LEU A 108 -5.64 19.47 -8.88
C LEU A 108 -7.05 18.97 -8.58
N GLU A 109 -7.80 19.75 -7.82
CA GLU A 109 -9.22 19.48 -7.58
C GLU A 109 -10.03 20.08 -8.73
N THR A 110 -10.00 19.43 -9.89
CA THR A 110 -10.89 19.83 -10.99
C THR A 110 -12.30 19.35 -10.63
N MET A 111 -13.22 20.30 -10.48
CA MET A 111 -14.66 20.07 -10.28
C MET A 111 -15.33 19.50 -11.54
N THR A 112 -14.77 18.44 -12.12
CA THR A 112 -15.41 17.73 -13.22
C THR A 112 -16.26 16.62 -12.63
N SER A 113 -17.54 16.63 -12.98
CA SER A 113 -18.55 15.60 -12.66
C SER A 113 -18.15 14.18 -13.10
N SER A 114 -17.00 14.02 -13.75
CA SER A 114 -16.46 12.77 -14.31
C SER A 114 -15.49 12.02 -13.39
N GLY A 115 -15.15 12.54 -12.20
CA GLY A 115 -14.27 11.85 -11.24
C GLY A 115 -12.82 11.68 -11.71
N MET A 116 -12.43 12.37 -12.79
CA MET A 116 -11.11 12.26 -13.39
C MET A 116 -10.12 13.14 -12.63
N MET A 117 -9.05 12.54 -12.11
CA MET A 117 -8.01 13.24 -11.37
C MET A 117 -7.08 13.96 -12.35
N SER A 118 -7.03 15.30 -12.31
CA SER A 118 -6.05 16.07 -13.05
C SER A 118 -4.87 16.42 -12.14
N CYS A 119 -3.65 16.39 -12.68
CA CYS A 119 -2.43 16.71 -11.94
C CYS A 119 -1.83 18.02 -12.49
N SER A 120 -1.20 18.82 -11.62
CA SER A 120 -0.56 20.07 -12.05
C SER A 120 0.62 19.78 -12.99
N LEU A 121 0.89 20.67 -13.94
CA LEU A 121 2.09 20.61 -14.78
C LEU A 121 3.37 20.94 -13.99
N GLN A 122 3.24 21.62 -12.84
CA GLN A 122 4.38 22.02 -12.03
C GLN A 122 4.82 20.87 -11.11
N SER A 123 5.97 20.28 -11.43
CA SER A 123 6.55 19.21 -10.60
C SER A 123 7.24 19.77 -9.36
N THR A 124 7.06 19.10 -8.23
CA THR A 124 7.80 19.31 -6.98
C THR A 124 8.82 18.19 -6.75
N PRO A 125 10.01 18.51 -6.21
CA PRO A 125 10.98 17.48 -5.86
C PRO A 125 10.45 16.62 -4.71
N VAL A 126 10.56 15.30 -4.88
CA VAL A 126 10.15 14.29 -3.90
C VAL A 126 11.23 13.22 -3.82
N THR A 127 11.16 12.39 -2.78
CA THR A 127 12.14 11.32 -2.54
C THR A 127 11.53 9.94 -2.64
N CYS A 128 10.24 9.81 -2.29
CA CYS A 128 9.56 8.53 -2.17
C CYS A 128 8.20 8.55 -2.88
N GLY A 129 7.94 7.50 -3.65
CA GLY A 129 6.67 7.23 -4.30
C GLY A 129 6.01 6.03 -3.64
N VAL A 130 4.75 6.17 -3.23
CA VAL A 130 3.92 5.08 -2.73
C VAL A 130 3.17 4.50 -3.93
N SER A 131 3.69 3.38 -4.43
CA SER A 131 3.15 2.66 -5.59
C SER A 131 1.88 1.87 -5.23
N ARG A 132 1.87 1.30 -4.01
CA ARG A 132 0.71 0.57 -3.49
C ARG A 132 0.58 0.84 -2.00
N ILE A 133 -0.65 1.03 -1.56
CA ILE A 133 -1.01 0.92 -0.15
C ILE A 133 -2.29 0.10 -0.06
N TRP A 134 -2.25 -0.93 0.78
CA TRP A 134 -3.37 -1.84 0.94
C TRP A 134 -3.52 -2.22 2.41
N CYS A 135 -4.77 -2.40 2.83
CA CYS A 135 -5.13 -2.92 4.13
C CYS A 135 -6.23 -3.97 3.95
N HIS A 136 -6.07 -5.10 4.60
CA HIS A 136 -7.05 -6.18 4.59
C HIS A 136 -8.40 -5.66 5.08
N ALA A 137 -9.48 -5.89 4.32
CA ALA A 137 -10.79 -5.28 4.58
C ALA A 137 -11.29 -5.40 6.04
N PRO A 138 -11.18 -6.55 6.72
CA PRO A 138 -11.61 -6.70 8.12
C PRO A 138 -10.77 -5.89 9.13
N HIS A 139 -9.58 -5.43 8.72
CA HIS A 139 -8.62 -4.70 9.54
C HIS A 139 -8.49 -3.21 9.14
N ARG A 140 -9.33 -2.74 8.19
CA ARG A 140 -9.38 -1.33 7.80
C ARG A 140 -9.90 -0.46 8.96
N LYS A 141 -9.59 0.85 8.91
CA LYS A 141 -9.97 1.86 9.91
C LYS A 141 -9.40 1.64 11.33
N ARG A 142 -8.37 0.79 11.48
CA ARG A 142 -7.62 0.57 12.73
C ARG A 142 -6.25 1.24 12.78
N GLY A 143 -5.97 2.17 11.86
CA GLY A 143 -4.70 2.91 11.81
C GLY A 143 -3.53 2.18 11.10
N VAL A 144 -3.74 0.97 10.56
CA VAL A 144 -2.69 0.19 9.87
C VAL A 144 -2.01 0.98 8.74
N ALA A 145 -2.79 1.60 7.84
CA ALA A 145 -2.26 2.41 6.74
C ALA A 145 -1.43 3.61 7.23
N THR A 146 -1.89 4.29 8.29
CA THR A 146 -1.18 5.40 8.92
C THR A 146 0.16 4.93 9.49
N ARG A 147 0.16 3.81 10.23
CA ARG A 147 1.38 3.21 10.80
C ARG A 147 2.37 2.78 9.72
N LEU A 148 1.89 2.23 8.59
CA LEU A 148 2.73 1.90 7.43
C LEU A 148 3.38 3.15 6.82
N MET A 149 2.62 4.22 6.63
CA MET A 149 3.14 5.49 6.14
C MET A 149 4.17 6.12 7.10
N ASP A 150 3.91 6.07 8.40
CA ASP A 150 4.84 6.58 9.41
C ASP A 150 6.15 5.78 9.44
N ALA A 151 6.06 4.45 9.38
CA ALA A 151 7.22 3.57 9.28
C ALA A 151 8.02 3.82 8.00
N LEU A 152 7.34 3.99 6.85
CA LEU A 152 7.98 4.37 5.60
C LEU A 152 8.74 5.69 5.75
N ARG A 153 8.10 6.73 6.29
CA ARG A 153 8.73 8.04 6.43
C ARG A 153 9.95 7.98 7.34
N CYS A 154 9.95 7.16 8.38
CA CYS A 154 11.05 7.07 9.33
C CYS A 154 12.19 6.13 8.89
N SER A 155 11.98 5.28 7.89
CA SER A 155 12.94 4.22 7.56
C SER A 155 13.25 4.05 6.06
N PHE A 156 12.59 4.79 5.16
CA PHE A 156 12.87 4.72 3.73
C PHE A 156 14.27 5.24 3.40
N VAL A 157 14.61 6.43 3.90
CA VAL A 157 15.97 6.99 3.85
C VAL A 157 16.66 6.74 5.18
N LEU A 158 17.92 6.29 5.12
CA LEU A 158 18.70 6.03 6.34
C LEU A 158 19.03 7.36 7.04
N GLY A 159 18.66 7.48 8.31
CA GLY A 159 19.02 8.62 9.16
C GLY A 159 18.15 9.86 9.00
N GLU A 160 17.13 9.84 8.14
CA GLU A 160 16.23 10.98 7.93
C GLU A 160 14.77 10.54 7.96
N ARG A 161 13.92 11.33 8.63
CA ARG A 161 12.47 11.18 8.55
C ARG A 161 11.92 12.05 7.42
N LEU A 162 11.33 11.40 6.41
CA LEU A 162 10.69 12.10 5.30
C LEU A 162 9.54 13.00 5.76
N ASN A 163 9.54 14.22 5.25
CA ASN A 163 8.43 15.15 5.33
C ASN A 163 7.28 14.70 4.43
N MET A 164 6.07 15.18 4.75
CA MET A 164 4.87 14.91 3.96
C MET A 164 5.04 15.34 2.50
N ASN A 165 5.73 16.45 2.26
CA ASN A 165 5.95 17.01 0.93
C ASN A 165 7.04 16.27 0.12
N GLN A 166 7.72 15.29 0.72
CA GLN A 166 8.71 14.44 0.03
C GLN A 166 8.13 13.10 -0.43
N VAL A 167 6.84 12.86 -0.19
CA VAL A 167 6.15 11.61 -0.51
C VAL A 167 5.02 11.87 -1.50
N ALA A 168 4.96 11.08 -2.57
CA ALA A 168 3.88 11.11 -3.55
C ALA A 168 3.19 9.75 -3.69
N PHE A 169 1.96 9.72 -4.22
CA PHE A 169 1.19 8.49 -4.46
C PHE A 169 1.01 8.21 -5.97
N SER A 170 1.09 6.95 -6.40
CA SER A 170 0.71 6.59 -7.77
C SER A 170 -0.79 6.35 -7.87
N ASP A 171 -1.45 6.94 -8.87
CA ASP A 171 -2.84 6.65 -9.28
C ASP A 171 -3.78 6.24 -8.13
N PRO A 172 -4.03 7.12 -7.14
CA PRO A 172 -4.74 6.73 -5.94
C PRO A 172 -6.19 6.34 -6.24
N THR A 173 -6.62 5.17 -5.76
CA THR A 173 -8.04 4.79 -5.78
C THR A 173 -8.89 5.78 -4.98
N ILE A 174 -10.22 5.74 -5.10
CA ILE A 174 -11.14 6.57 -4.29
C ILE A 174 -10.83 6.43 -2.79
N SER A 175 -10.59 5.20 -2.33
CA SER A 175 -10.20 4.93 -0.94
C SER A 175 -8.80 5.46 -0.61
N GLY A 176 -7.86 5.35 -1.54
CA GLY A 176 -6.52 5.91 -1.44
C GLY A 176 -6.52 7.43 -1.33
N LYS A 177 -7.33 8.13 -2.15
CA LYS A 177 -7.52 9.58 -2.11
C LYS A 177 -8.07 10.02 -0.75
N SER A 178 -9.14 9.38 -0.27
CA SER A 178 -9.71 9.68 1.06
C SER A 178 -8.69 9.50 2.18
N PHE A 179 -7.88 8.44 2.13
CA PHE A 179 -6.81 8.21 3.08
C PHE A 179 -5.70 9.28 2.97
N ALA A 180 -5.20 9.55 1.77
CA ALA A 180 -4.13 10.50 1.52
C ALA A 180 -4.51 11.91 1.97
N THR A 181 -5.71 12.38 1.61
CA THR A 181 -6.22 13.69 2.05
C THR A 181 -6.25 13.80 3.57
N LYS A 182 -6.69 12.74 4.26
CA LYS A 182 -6.71 12.72 5.73
C LYS A 182 -5.30 12.66 6.34
N TYR A 183 -4.41 11.86 5.76
CA TYR A 183 -3.05 11.68 6.27
C TYR A 183 -2.19 12.93 6.10
N PHE A 184 -2.23 13.54 4.91
CA PHE A 184 -1.48 14.76 4.60
C PHE A 184 -2.15 16.05 5.06
N LYS A 185 -3.41 15.97 5.52
CA LYS A 185 -4.22 17.13 5.94
C LYS A 185 -4.41 18.16 4.81
N THR A 186 -4.35 17.72 3.56
CA THR A 186 -4.54 18.57 2.38
C THR A 186 -5.18 17.76 1.24
N PRO A 187 -6.14 18.33 0.48
CA PRO A 187 -6.65 17.69 -0.73
C PRO A 187 -5.61 17.68 -1.87
N HIS A 188 -4.61 18.57 -1.83
CA HIS A 188 -3.58 18.74 -2.87
C HIS A 188 -2.31 17.94 -2.56
N PHE A 189 -2.45 16.68 -2.18
CA PHE A 189 -1.29 15.81 -1.98
C PHE A 189 -0.58 15.51 -3.30
N LEU A 190 0.68 15.09 -3.22
CA LEU A 190 1.49 14.83 -4.40
C LEU A 190 1.17 13.46 -5.00
N THR A 191 1.07 13.41 -6.31
CA THR A 191 0.91 12.19 -7.09
C THR A 191 2.02 12.04 -8.12
N TYR A 192 2.21 10.84 -8.65
CA TYR A 192 3.09 10.58 -9.78
C TYR A 192 2.47 9.51 -10.67
N ASN A 193 2.97 9.39 -11.91
CA ASN A 193 2.40 8.52 -12.94
C ASN A 193 0.93 8.80 -13.30
N CYS A 194 0.39 10.00 -13.01
CA CYS A 194 -0.92 10.38 -13.51
C CYS A 194 -0.93 10.28 -15.05
N SER A 195 -1.80 9.44 -15.60
CA SER A 195 -2.08 9.43 -17.03
C SER A 195 -2.61 10.82 -17.44
N THR A 196 -1.80 11.60 -18.16
CA THR A 196 -2.26 12.79 -18.91
C THR A 196 -3.09 12.39 -20.11
#